data_AF-A0A357NED4-F1
#
_entry.id   AF-A0A357NED4-F1
#
_cell.length_a   1.000
_cell.length_b   1.000
_cell.length_c   1.000
_cell.angle_alpha   90.00
_cell.angle_beta   90.00
_cell.angle_gamma   90.00
#
_symmetry.space_group_name_H-M   'P 1'
#
loop_
_entity.id
_entity.type
_entity.pdbx_description
1 polymer ?
#
loop_
_entity_poly.entity_id
_entity_poly.type
_entity_poly.pdbx_seq_one_letter_code
_entity_poly.pdbx_strand_id
1 'polypeptide(L)'
;SSFVPKPHTPFQWVAQDGIKQIEEKQQLLVSLLRDRRISFNWHDAQLSYLEGVFARGDRRLAKVLHRAWELGCRFDGWSEHFYFARWQQAFADNGLEPAFYTERERPAEEVFPWAHIGCGVTTAYLRREYEAALTERFTADCRRGSCSACGVCPQLGAGVVDWGRQA
;
A
#
# COMPACT_ATOMS: atom_id res chain seq x y z
N SER A 1 -9.18 -4.48 -7.64
CA SER A 1 -8.28 -4.54 -6.47
C SER A 1 -8.59 -3.36 -5.58
N SER A 2 -8.49 -3.51 -4.26
CA SER A 2 -8.68 -2.40 -3.31
C SER A 2 -7.40 -1.58 -3.22
N PHE A 3 -7.51 -0.30 -2.92
CA PHE A 3 -6.32 0.56 -2.80
C PHE A 3 -5.62 0.33 -1.46
N VAL A 4 -4.34 -0.06 -1.51
CA VAL A 4 -3.49 -0.29 -0.33
C VAL A 4 -2.26 0.62 -0.41
N PRO A 5 -2.19 1.70 0.40
CA PRO A 5 -1.04 2.59 0.42
C PRO A 5 0.23 1.87 0.86
N LYS A 6 1.32 2.06 0.10
CA LYS A 6 2.58 1.36 0.32
C LYS A 6 3.72 2.31 0.72
N PRO A 7 4.66 1.85 1.56
CA PRO A 7 5.92 2.53 1.81
C PRO A 7 6.62 2.95 0.52
N HIS A 8 7.30 4.09 0.56
CA HIS A 8 8.10 4.59 -0.56
C HIS A 8 7.32 4.84 -1.86
N THR A 9 6.02 5.09 -1.76
CA THR A 9 5.18 5.49 -2.89
C THR A 9 4.61 6.90 -2.69
N PRO A 10 4.22 7.61 -3.77
CA PRO A 10 3.59 8.91 -3.66
C PRO A 10 2.32 8.91 -2.79
N PHE A 11 1.64 7.77 -2.65
CA PHE A 11 0.41 7.71 -1.86
C PHE A 11 0.61 7.19 -0.43
N GLN A 12 1.84 7.09 0.07
CA GLN A 12 2.10 6.57 1.42
C GLN A 12 1.45 7.39 2.56
N TRP A 13 1.03 8.63 2.29
CA TRP A 13 0.32 9.52 3.22
C TRP A 13 -1.19 9.32 3.27
N VAL A 14 -1.77 8.64 2.28
CA VAL A 14 -3.22 8.58 2.07
C VAL A 14 -3.84 7.51 2.97
N ALA A 15 -5.04 7.80 3.49
CA ALA A 15 -5.84 6.82 4.20
C ALA A 15 -6.25 5.67 3.27
N GLN A 16 -6.37 4.47 3.83
CA GLN A 16 -7.06 3.37 3.17
C GLN A 16 -8.51 3.33 3.67
N ASP A 17 -9.44 3.04 2.77
CA ASP A 17 -10.83 2.81 3.14
C ASP A 17 -10.95 1.65 4.15
N GLY A 18 -11.87 1.78 5.11
CA GLY A 18 -12.20 0.69 6.02
C GLY A 18 -12.89 -0.48 5.30
N ILE A 19 -12.94 -1.65 5.95
CA ILE A 19 -13.51 -2.90 5.39
C ILE A 19 -14.91 -2.66 4.81
N LYS A 20 -15.80 -2.03 5.59
CA LYS A 20 -17.18 -1.76 5.18
C LYS A 20 -17.26 -0.90 3.90
N GLN A 21 -16.44 0.14 3.81
CA GLN A 21 -16.42 1.02 2.64
C GLN A 21 -15.90 0.28 1.39
N ILE A 22 -14.90 -0.58 1.56
CA ILE A 22 -14.39 -1.44 0.49
C ILE A 22 -15.51 -2.37 -0.01
N GLU A 23 -16.20 -3.05 0.91
CA GLU A 23 -17.30 -3.96 0.59
C GLU A 23 -18.45 -3.24 -0.12
N GLU A 24 -18.86 -2.06 0.36
CA GLU A 24 -19.89 -1.23 -0.28
C GLU A 24 -19.53 -0.87 -1.72
N LYS A 25 -18.27 -0.44 -1.96
CA LYS A 25 -17.77 -0.12 -3.31
C LYS A 25 -17.72 -1.36 -4.21
N GLN A 26 -17.32 -2.51 -3.67
CA GLN A 26 -17.29 -3.78 -4.40
C GLN A 26 -18.71 -4.23 -4.79
N GLN A 27 -19.67 -4.18 -3.85
CA GLN A 27 -21.06 -4.55 -4.11
C GLN A 27 -21.73 -3.60 -5.12
N LEU A 28 -21.40 -2.31 -5.09
CA LEU A 28 -21.84 -1.36 -6.10
C LEU A 28 -21.38 -1.81 -7.51
N LEU A 29 -20.10 -2.14 -7.67
CA LEU A 29 -19.57 -2.62 -8.95
C LEU A 29 -20.27 -3.91 -9.40
N VAL A 30 -20.44 -4.89 -8.51
CA VAL A 30 -21.16 -6.14 -8.80
C VAL A 30 -22.59 -5.86 -9.28
N SER A 31 -23.29 -4.92 -8.65
CA SER A 31 -24.67 -4.56 -9.01
C SER A 31 -24.82 -3.93 -10.40
N LEU A 32 -23.76 -3.24 -10.86
CA LEU A 32 -23.70 -2.52 -12.14
C LEU A 32 -23.22 -3.44 -13.28
N LEU A 33 -22.33 -4.38 -12.99
CA LEU A 33 -21.76 -5.33 -13.94
C LEU A 33 -22.70 -6.51 -14.20
N ARG A 34 -23.79 -6.25 -14.94
CA ARG A 34 -24.83 -7.27 -15.26
C ARG A 34 -24.57 -8.06 -16.55
N ASP A 35 -23.61 -7.64 -17.37
CA ASP A 35 -23.27 -8.33 -18.62
C ASP A 35 -22.55 -9.65 -18.31
N ARG A 36 -23.13 -10.77 -18.75
CA ARG A 36 -22.62 -12.13 -18.51
C ARG A 36 -21.28 -12.41 -19.19
N ARG A 37 -20.83 -11.56 -20.11
CA ARG A 37 -19.52 -11.65 -20.77
C ARG A 37 -18.40 -11.00 -19.96
N ILE A 38 -18.75 -10.29 -18.88
CA ILE A 38 -17.78 -9.64 -18.00
C ILE A 38 -17.52 -10.57 -16.80
N SER A 39 -16.26 -10.94 -16.61
CA SER A 39 -15.79 -11.58 -15.38
C SER A 39 -15.21 -10.52 -14.46
N PHE A 40 -15.76 -10.41 -13.25
CA PHE A 40 -15.28 -9.46 -12.25
C PHE A 40 -14.62 -10.23 -11.10
N ASN A 41 -13.32 -9.98 -10.91
CA ASN A 41 -12.54 -10.53 -9.81
C ASN A 41 -12.10 -9.39 -8.89
N TRP A 42 -12.28 -9.57 -7.58
CA TRP A 42 -11.83 -8.62 -6.57
C TRP A 42 -11.16 -9.33 -5.40
N HIS A 43 -10.40 -8.58 -4.63
CA HIS A 43 -9.72 -9.09 -3.45
C HIS A 43 -10.65 -9.00 -2.25
N ASP A 44 -10.53 -9.96 -1.34
CA ASP A 44 -11.22 -9.93 -0.05
C ASP A 44 -10.89 -8.63 0.71
N ALA A 45 -11.92 -7.99 1.28
CA ALA A 45 -11.79 -6.70 1.93
C ALA A 45 -10.99 -6.78 3.24
N GLN A 46 -11.19 -7.86 4.02
CA GLN A 46 -10.50 -8.09 5.28
C GLN A 46 -9.01 -8.39 5.06
N LEU A 47 -8.70 -9.19 4.05
CA LEU A 47 -7.31 -9.47 3.65
C LEU A 47 -6.61 -8.20 3.15
N SER A 48 -7.27 -7.42 2.29
CA SER A 48 -6.74 -6.12 1.81
C SER A 48 -6.51 -5.14 2.96
N TYR A 49 -7.36 -5.18 3.98
CA TYR A 49 -7.22 -4.37 5.19
C TYR A 49 -5.97 -4.76 6.00
N LEU A 50 -5.77 -6.06 6.25
CA LEU A 50 -4.55 -6.56 6.90
C LEU A 50 -3.29 -6.26 6.09
N GLU A 51 -3.36 -6.36 4.76
CA GLU A 51 -2.25 -5.97 3.88
C GLU A 51 -1.87 -4.50 4.09
N GLY A 52 -2.85 -3.61 4.28
CA GLY A 52 -2.64 -2.22 4.63
C GLY A 52 -2.00 -2.01 5.99
N VAL A 53 -2.42 -2.79 6.99
CA VAL A 53 -1.84 -2.76 8.34
C VAL A 53 -0.36 -3.13 8.28
N PHE A 54 -0.01 -4.26 7.66
CA PHE A 54 1.37 -4.74 7.59
C PHE A 54 2.25 -3.93 6.63
N ALA A 55 1.69 -3.42 5.52
CA ALA A 55 2.43 -2.56 4.62
C ALA A 55 2.92 -1.28 5.32
N ARG A 56 2.13 -0.72 6.23
CA ARG A 56 2.46 0.52 6.96
C ARG A 56 2.77 0.28 8.43
N GLY A 57 3.14 -0.95 8.75
CA GLY A 57 3.41 -1.43 10.09
C GLY A 57 4.68 -0.85 10.70
N ASP A 58 4.72 -0.87 12.03
CA ASP A 58 5.93 -0.64 12.80
C ASP A 58 6.25 -1.85 13.68
N ARG A 59 7.35 -1.75 14.45
CA ARG A 59 7.83 -2.84 15.31
C ARG A 59 6.78 -3.41 16.29
N ARG A 60 5.71 -2.66 16.61
CA ARG A 60 4.65 -3.12 17.52
C ARG A 60 3.87 -4.29 16.91
N LEU A 61 3.75 -4.34 15.57
CA LEU A 61 3.04 -5.42 14.87
C LEU A 61 3.75 -6.78 14.98
N ALA A 62 5.03 -6.82 15.36
CA ALA A 62 5.73 -8.09 15.56
C ALA A 62 5.02 -8.96 16.63
N LYS A 63 4.51 -8.33 17.70
CA LYS A 63 3.76 -9.04 18.75
C LYS A 63 2.40 -9.52 18.26
N VAL A 64 1.72 -8.74 17.43
CA VAL A 64 0.45 -9.14 16.79
C VAL A 64 0.67 -10.32 15.86
N LEU A 65 1.71 -10.27 15.02
CA LEU A 65 2.04 -11.35 14.10
C LEU A 65 2.34 -12.65 14.86
N HIS A 66 3.15 -12.57 15.92
CA HIS A 66 3.43 -13.70 16.80
C HIS A 66 2.15 -14.23 17.47
N ARG A 67 1.29 -13.34 17.95
CA ARG A 67 0.04 -13.75 18.60
C ARG A 67 -0.96 -14.39 17.63
N ALA A 68 -1.12 -13.83 16.43
CA ALA A 68 -1.91 -14.44 15.37
C ALA A 68 -1.36 -15.83 15.01
N TRP A 69 -0.02 -15.98 15.03
CA TRP A 69 0.63 -17.27 14.85
C TRP A 69 0.25 -18.27 15.95
N GLU A 70 0.23 -17.87 17.23
CA GLU A 70 -0.21 -18.74 18.34
C GLU A 70 -1.70 -19.11 18.23
N LEU A 71 -2.54 -18.20 17.73
CA LEU A 71 -3.97 -18.42 17.50
C LEU A 71 -4.25 -19.31 16.27
N GLY A 72 -3.22 -19.72 15.52
CA GLY A 72 -3.33 -20.64 14.39
C GLY A 72 -3.53 -19.96 13.03
N CYS A 73 -3.26 -18.66 12.89
CA CYS A 73 -3.21 -18.02 11.57
C CYS A 73 -2.03 -18.56 10.75
N ARG A 74 -2.33 -19.31 9.70
CA ARG A 74 -1.36 -19.96 8.81
C ARG A 74 -1.98 -20.02 7.44
N PHE A 75 -1.16 -19.88 6.40
CA PHE A 75 -1.64 -19.99 5.02
C PHE A 75 -2.79 -19.00 4.72
N ASP A 76 -2.77 -17.79 5.30
CA ASP A 76 -3.80 -16.76 5.11
C ASP A 76 -3.90 -16.23 3.66
N GLY A 77 -2.99 -16.64 2.77
CA GLY A 77 -3.09 -16.38 1.33
C GLY A 77 -4.12 -17.24 0.60
N TRP A 78 -4.63 -18.28 1.24
CA TRP A 78 -5.72 -19.14 0.76
C TRP A 78 -6.97 -18.82 1.55
N SER A 79 -8.07 -18.51 0.86
CA SER A 79 -9.28 -17.99 1.50
C SER A 79 -9.91 -18.97 2.49
N GLU A 80 -9.77 -20.28 2.25
CA GLU A 80 -10.23 -21.35 3.15
C GLU A 80 -9.46 -21.44 4.47
N HIS A 81 -8.28 -20.82 4.55
CA HIS A 81 -7.41 -20.79 5.73
C HIS A 81 -7.37 -19.41 6.40
N PHE A 82 -8.01 -18.41 5.79
CA PHE A 82 -8.03 -17.06 6.29
C PHE A 82 -9.14 -16.87 7.34
N TYR A 83 -8.74 -16.57 8.58
CA TYR A 83 -9.67 -16.35 9.69
C TYR A 83 -9.47 -14.98 10.33
N PHE A 84 -10.14 -13.96 9.80
CA PHE A 84 -10.00 -12.57 10.25
C PHE A 84 -10.27 -12.37 11.75
N ALA A 85 -11.20 -13.12 12.34
CA ALA A 85 -11.49 -13.05 13.78
C ALA A 85 -10.26 -13.35 14.66
N ARG A 86 -9.36 -14.24 14.22
CA ARG A 86 -8.11 -14.55 14.94
C ARG A 86 -7.13 -13.38 14.86
N TRP A 87 -7.09 -12.67 13.74
CA TRP A 87 -6.33 -11.43 13.60
C TRP A 87 -6.88 -10.34 14.52
N GLN A 88 -8.20 -10.13 14.55
CA GLN A 88 -8.84 -9.17 15.47
C GLN A 88 -8.51 -9.48 16.93
N GLN A 89 -8.55 -10.76 17.33
CA GLN A 89 -8.11 -11.18 18.67
C GLN A 89 -6.63 -10.87 18.92
N ALA A 90 -5.74 -11.14 17.96
CA ALA A 90 -4.33 -10.85 18.10
C ALA A 90 -4.02 -9.36 18.28
N PHE A 91 -4.78 -8.48 17.60
CA PHE A 91 -4.70 -7.03 17.80
C PHE A 91 -5.19 -6.62 19.19
N ALA A 92 -6.36 -7.14 19.62
CA ALA A 92 -6.94 -6.88 20.94
C ALA A 92 -6.00 -7.32 22.08
N ASP A 93 -5.43 -8.52 22.00
CA ASP A 93 -4.49 -9.07 22.99
C ASP A 93 -3.22 -8.20 23.15
N ASN A 94 -2.89 -7.41 22.14
CA ASN A 94 -1.72 -6.52 22.13
C ASN A 94 -2.08 -5.04 22.31
N GLY A 95 -3.36 -4.71 22.51
CA GLY A 95 -3.82 -3.34 22.68
C GLY A 95 -3.52 -2.43 21.47
N LEU A 96 -3.52 -2.99 20.26
CA LEU A 96 -3.29 -2.23 19.03
C LEU A 96 -4.58 -2.12 18.23
N GLU A 97 -4.88 -0.91 17.78
CA GLU A 97 -6.01 -0.63 16.90
C GLU A 97 -5.56 -0.73 15.43
N PRO A 98 -6.07 -1.69 14.63
CA PRO A 98 -5.72 -1.80 13.21
C PRO A 98 -5.93 -0.52 12.42
N ALA A 99 -7.01 0.23 12.71
CA ALA A 99 -7.37 1.47 12.02
C ALA A 99 -6.27 2.55 12.14
N PHE A 100 -5.43 2.50 13.18
CA PHE A 100 -4.26 3.37 13.31
C PHE A 100 -3.30 3.22 12.13
N TYR A 101 -3.17 2.02 11.55
CA TYR A 101 -2.23 1.79 10.45
C TYR A 101 -2.83 2.12 9.09
N THR A 102 -4.16 2.01 8.95
CA THR A 102 -4.88 2.05 7.67
C THR A 102 -5.65 3.35 7.42
N GLU A 103 -6.59 3.69 8.29
CA GLU A 103 -7.69 4.62 8.03
C GLU A 103 -7.34 6.09 8.33
N ARG A 104 -6.16 6.35 8.87
CA ARG A 104 -5.69 7.73 9.10
C ARG A 104 -4.97 8.30 7.89
N GLU A 105 -5.30 9.54 7.58
CA GLU A 105 -4.43 10.38 6.77
C GLU A 105 -3.19 10.76 7.59
N ARG A 106 -2.03 10.78 6.93
CA ARG A 106 -0.74 11.00 7.59
C ARG A 106 -0.17 12.35 7.17
N PRO A 107 0.20 13.23 8.13
CA PRO A 107 0.76 14.53 7.82
C PRO A 107 2.12 14.40 7.12
N ALA A 108 2.56 15.48 6.48
CA ALA A 108 3.79 15.48 5.69
C ALA A 108 5.05 15.27 6.51
N GLU A 109 4.99 15.72 7.75
CA GLU A 109 6.07 15.74 8.72
C GLU A 109 6.12 14.45 9.54
N GLU A 110 5.18 13.50 9.31
CA GLU A 110 5.20 12.23 10.02
C GLU A 110 6.47 11.45 9.71
N VAL A 111 7.17 11.04 10.77
CA VAL A 111 8.30 10.14 10.66
C VAL A 111 7.78 8.71 10.49
N PHE A 112 7.92 8.16 9.28
CA PHE A 112 7.45 6.82 9.00
C PHE A 112 8.37 5.72 9.58
N PRO A 113 7.81 4.57 9.98
CA PRO A 113 8.60 3.47 10.52
C PRO A 113 9.58 2.89 9.50
N TRP A 114 9.32 3.02 8.19
CA TRP A 114 10.23 2.62 7.11
C TRP A 114 11.21 3.73 6.67
N ALA A 115 11.20 4.92 7.29
CA ALA A 115 12.06 6.04 6.86
C ALA A 115 13.57 5.76 7.00
N HIS A 116 13.95 4.77 7.81
CA HIS A 116 15.33 4.31 7.95
C HIS A 116 15.78 3.35 6.82
N ILE A 117 14.87 2.96 5.92
CA ILE A 117 15.13 2.10 4.77
C ILE A 117 15.23 2.99 3.53
N GLY A 118 16.36 2.92 2.82
CA GLY A 118 16.56 3.65 1.57
C GLY A 118 16.18 2.80 0.36
N CYS A 119 15.23 3.27 -0.46
CA CYS A 119 14.88 2.65 -1.74
C CYS A 119 15.49 3.36 -2.96
N GLY A 120 16.35 4.36 -2.75
CA GLY A 120 16.92 5.20 -3.81
C GLY A 120 16.07 6.42 -4.18
N VAL A 121 14.77 6.43 -3.84
CA VAL A 121 13.86 7.54 -4.13
C VAL A 121 13.78 8.47 -2.92
N THR A 122 13.88 9.78 -3.13
CA THR A 122 13.78 10.78 -2.06
C THR A 122 12.33 11.01 -1.63
N THR A 123 12.11 11.26 -0.35
CA THR A 123 10.77 11.63 0.18
C THR A 123 10.24 12.91 -0.46
N ALA A 124 11.12 13.88 -0.75
CA ALA A 124 10.75 15.11 -1.44
C ALA A 124 10.20 14.85 -2.84
N TYR A 125 10.81 13.93 -3.60
CA TYR A 125 10.29 13.49 -4.88
C TYR A 125 8.90 12.86 -4.72
N LEU A 126 8.73 11.91 -3.80
CA LEU A 126 7.44 11.23 -3.57
C LEU A 126 6.32 12.22 -3.21
N ARG A 127 6.62 13.25 -2.41
CA ARG A 127 5.67 14.32 -2.07
C ARG A 127 5.26 15.12 -3.30
N ARG A 128 6.23 15.51 -4.15
CA ARG A 128 5.93 16.25 -5.38
C ARG A 128 5.11 15.41 -6.37
N GLU A 129 5.40 14.12 -6.50
CA GLU A 129 4.60 13.22 -7.34
C GLU A 129 3.17 13.07 -6.82
N TYR A 130 2.98 13.06 -5.49
CA TYR A 130 1.65 13.05 -4.88
C TYR A 130 0.86 14.32 -5.23
N GLU A 131 1.47 15.49 -5.06
CA GLU A 131 0.87 16.78 -5.42
C GLU A 131 0.57 16.89 -6.93
N ALA A 132 1.46 16.38 -7.77
CA ALA A 132 1.24 16.29 -9.21
C ALA A 132 0.04 15.40 -9.54
N ALA A 133 -0.06 14.23 -8.91
CA ALA A 133 -1.17 13.30 -9.11
C ALA A 133 -2.53 13.90 -8.71
N LEU A 134 -2.59 14.68 -7.62
CA LEU A 134 -3.80 15.41 -7.22
C LEU A 134 -4.26 16.46 -8.24
N THR A 135 -3.35 16.91 -9.10
CA THR A 135 -3.63 17.88 -10.18
C THR A 135 -3.57 17.25 -11.57
N GLU A 136 -3.63 15.92 -11.66
CA GLU A 136 -3.61 15.14 -12.91
C GLU A 136 -2.39 15.44 -13.81
N ARG A 137 -1.28 15.86 -13.19
CA ARG A 137 -0.03 16.18 -13.89
C ARG A 137 0.86 14.95 -14.00
N PHE A 138 1.33 14.70 -15.23
CA PHE A 138 2.24 13.61 -15.53
C PHE A 138 3.70 14.00 -15.33
N THR A 139 4.50 13.04 -14.87
CA THR A 139 5.96 13.15 -14.84
C THR A 139 6.54 12.62 -16.14
N ALA A 140 7.32 13.46 -16.81
CA ALA A 140 7.97 13.10 -18.08
C ALA A 140 9.05 12.02 -17.89
N ASP A 141 9.31 11.26 -18.95
CA ASP A 141 10.37 10.25 -18.99
C ASP A 141 11.76 10.90 -18.92
N CYS A 142 12.44 10.72 -17.79
CA CYS A 142 13.77 11.31 -17.54
C CYS A 142 14.89 10.71 -18.41
N ARG A 143 14.64 9.60 -19.12
CA ARG A 143 15.62 9.01 -20.06
C ARG A 143 15.76 9.82 -21.34
N ARG A 144 14.69 10.50 -21.74
CA ARG A 144 14.59 11.26 -23.01
C ARG A 144 14.32 12.75 -22.79
N GLY A 145 13.97 13.13 -21.57
CA GLY A 145 13.72 14.52 -21.16
C GLY A 145 14.67 14.98 -20.07
N SER A 146 14.20 15.96 -19.29
CA SER A 146 14.93 16.46 -18.13
C SER A 146 14.84 15.48 -16.95
N CYS A 147 15.90 15.45 -16.14
CA CYS A 147 15.93 14.64 -14.92
C CYS A 147 14.79 15.05 -13.96
N SER A 148 13.96 14.10 -13.54
CA SER A 148 12.90 14.32 -12.56
C SER A 148 13.42 14.44 -11.12
N ALA A 149 14.74 14.38 -10.90
CA ALA A 149 15.39 14.49 -9.60
C ALA A 149 14.81 13.53 -8.53
N CYS A 150 14.54 12.28 -8.91
CA CYS A 150 13.99 11.28 -7.98
C CYS A 150 14.98 10.83 -6.90
N GLY A 151 16.29 10.94 -7.16
CA GLY A 151 17.37 10.53 -6.26
C GLY A 151 18.05 9.22 -6.62
N VAL A 152 17.42 8.38 -7.45
CA VAL A 152 17.88 7.00 -7.72
C VAL A 152 19.27 6.96 -8.33
N CYS A 153 19.50 7.70 -9.42
CA CYS A 153 20.78 7.70 -10.13
C CYS A 153 21.96 8.10 -9.22
N PRO A 154 21.95 9.24 -8.51
CA PRO A 154 23.05 9.60 -7.62
C PRO A 154 23.16 8.73 -6.37
N GLN A 155 22.05 8.24 -5.80
CA GLN A 155 22.09 7.42 -4.59
C GLN A 155 22.59 6.00 -4.84
N LEU A 156 22.26 5.42 -6.00
CA LEU A 156 22.64 4.04 -6.34
C LEU A 156 23.85 3.95 -7.27
N GLY A 157 24.40 5.08 -7.72
CA GLY A 157 25.43 5.10 -8.76
C GLY A 157 24.93 4.53 -10.10
N ALA A 158 23.63 4.62 -10.37
CA ALA A 158 23.01 4.02 -11.54
C ALA A 158 23.10 4.97 -12.75
N GLY A 159 23.57 4.44 -13.88
CA GLY A 159 23.51 5.12 -15.17
C GLY A 159 22.16 4.90 -15.86
N VAL A 160 21.70 5.90 -16.60
CA VAL A 160 20.50 5.75 -17.44
C VAL A 160 20.88 4.98 -18.71
N VAL A 161 20.24 3.83 -18.93
CA VAL A 161 20.40 3.02 -20.15
C VAL A 161 19.09 3.04 -20.95
N ASP A 162 19.13 3.60 -22.16
CA ASP A 162 18.02 3.58 -23.13
C ASP A 162 18.42 2.72 -24.35
N TRP A 163 18.07 1.44 -24.31
CA TRP A 163 18.32 0.47 -25.40
C TRP A 163 17.60 0.85 -26.72
N GLY A 164 16.59 1.74 -26.67
CA GLY A 164 15.88 2.20 -27.85
C GLY A 164 16.66 3.20 -28.72
N ARG A 165 17.86 3.62 -28.30
CA ARG A 165 18.79 4.47 -29.07
C ARG A 165 20.06 3.74 -29.55
N GLN A 166 20.19 2.43 -29.31
CA GLN A 166 21.33 1.66 -29.83
C GLN A 166 21.18 1.20 -31.30
N ALA A 167 20.29 1.84 -32.07
CA ALA A 167 20.16 1.69 -33.52
C ALA A 167 20.25 3.07 -34.19
#